data_AF-A0A3R9S3K0-F1
#
_entry.id   AF-A0A3R9S3K0-F1
#
_cell.length_a   1.000
_cell.length_b   1.000
_cell.length_c   1.000
_cell.angle_alpha   90.00
_cell.angle_beta   90.00
_cell.angle_gamma   90.00
#
_symmetry.space_group_name_H-M   'P 1'
#
loop_
_entity.id
_entity.type
_entity.pdbx_description
1 polymer ?
#
loop_
_entity_poly.entity_id
_entity_poly.type
_entity_poly.pdbx_seq_one_letter_code
_entity_poly.pdbx_strand_id
1 'polypeptide(L)'
;VLKLSPKEPEYRRDMLYNVNPIGMVAFLVSAGLSIAAFFGLLGSFLAPYSPIIALVLAFVLTPIMGLLTKGKYYIKSHDDGVKEPRYDAEGTPVATVYHCRVCEQGYERPDIMFSHKHNSTICSLCKTLDA
;
A
#
# COMPACT_ATOMS: atom_id res chain seq x y z
N VAL A 1 -3.23 -4.63 -18.13
CA VAL A 1 -3.57 -3.63 -19.18
C VAL A 1 -2.97 -2.26 -18.89
N LEU A 2 -3.18 -1.64 -17.73
CA LEU A 2 -2.69 -0.28 -17.46
C LEU A 2 -1.24 -0.16 -16.91
N LYS A 3 -0.66 -1.24 -16.36
CA LYS A 3 0.70 -1.28 -15.76
C LYS A 3 0.96 -0.18 -14.71
N LEU A 4 -0.09 0.29 -14.01
CA LEU A 4 0.01 1.35 -12.99
C LEU A 4 0.46 0.83 -11.62
N SER A 5 0.24 -0.46 -11.34
CA SER A 5 0.60 -1.12 -10.09
C SER A 5 1.93 -1.87 -10.23
N PRO A 6 2.73 -2.00 -9.16
CA PRO A 6 3.88 -2.89 -9.12
C PRO A 6 3.52 -4.30 -9.54
N LYS A 7 4.47 -5.00 -10.16
CA LYS A 7 4.32 -6.41 -10.55
C LYS A 7 4.34 -7.33 -9.33
N GLU A 8 5.14 -6.96 -8.33
CA GLU A 8 5.32 -7.70 -7.10
C GLU A 8 4.70 -6.91 -5.95
N PRO A 9 3.82 -7.54 -5.13
CA PRO A 9 3.28 -6.90 -3.95
C PRO A 9 4.39 -6.72 -2.92
N GLU A 10 4.53 -5.50 -2.41
CA GLU A 10 5.42 -5.20 -1.28
C GLU A 10 4.60 -5.24 0.01
N TYR A 11 4.97 -6.11 0.95
CA TYR A 11 4.28 -6.26 2.24
C TYR A 11 4.92 -5.40 3.33
N ARG A 12 6.19 -5.02 3.16
CA ARG A 12 6.95 -4.35 4.21
C ARG A 12 6.49 -2.92 4.37
N ARG A 13 5.95 -2.60 5.54
CA ARG A 13 5.22 -1.33 5.77
C ARG A 13 6.07 -0.09 5.50
N ASP A 14 7.34 -0.09 5.87
CA ASP A 14 8.23 1.06 5.68
C ASP A 14 8.62 1.30 4.21
N MET A 15 8.49 0.27 3.36
CA MET A 15 8.69 0.36 1.91
C MET A 15 7.45 0.92 1.20
N LEU A 16 6.32 1.05 1.89
CA LEU A 16 5.07 1.60 1.38
C LEU A 16 4.83 3.01 1.93
N TYR A 17 4.02 3.80 1.22
CA TYR A 17 3.50 5.04 1.79
C TYR A 17 2.42 4.73 2.84
N ASN A 18 2.39 5.52 3.92
CA ASN A 18 1.35 5.42 4.94
C ASN A 18 -0.05 5.65 4.36
N VAL A 19 -0.13 6.57 3.39
CA VAL A 19 -1.36 6.99 2.73
C VAL A 19 -1.15 6.90 1.23
N ASN A 20 -2.00 6.13 0.55
CA ASN A 20 -2.04 6.09 -0.90
C ASN A 20 -3.19 6.98 -1.41
N PRO A 21 -2.92 8.12 -2.07
CA PRO A 21 -3.95 9.04 -2.54
C PRO A 21 -4.86 8.41 -3.60
N ILE A 22 -4.42 7.34 -4.28
CA ILE A 22 -5.21 6.65 -5.31
C ILE A 22 -6.51 6.10 -4.71
N GLY A 23 -6.38 5.27 -3.67
CA GLY A 23 -7.53 4.69 -2.98
C GLY A 23 -8.24 5.70 -2.07
N MET A 24 -7.49 6.53 -1.35
CA MET A 24 -8.07 7.47 -0.39
C MET A 24 -8.97 8.51 -1.04
N VAL A 25 -8.53 9.12 -2.15
CA VAL A 25 -9.35 10.12 -2.85
C VAL A 25 -10.57 9.45 -3.48
N ALA A 26 -10.41 8.30 -4.13
CA ALA A 26 -11.52 7.57 -4.72
C ALA A 26 -12.57 7.19 -3.66
N PHE A 27 -12.13 6.70 -2.49
CA PHE A 27 -13.01 6.37 -1.37
C PHE A 27 -13.73 7.61 -0.81
N LEU A 28 -12.99 8.68 -0.47
CA LEU A 28 -13.57 9.88 0.14
C LEU A 28 -14.60 10.54 -0.77
N VAL A 29 -14.30 10.67 -2.07
CA VAL A 29 -15.22 11.28 -3.04
C VAL A 29 -16.44 10.38 -3.27
N SER A 30 -16.23 9.07 -3.44
CA SER A 30 -17.31 8.09 -3.62
C SER A 30 -18.25 8.07 -2.41
N ALA A 31 -17.71 7.92 -1.20
CA ALA A 31 -18.48 7.90 0.04
C ALA A 31 -19.19 9.24 0.29
N GLY A 32 -18.49 10.35 0.11
CA GLY A 32 -19.05 11.69 0.30
C GLY A 32 -20.24 11.97 -0.61
N LEU A 33 -20.13 11.68 -1.90
CA LEU A 33 -21.23 11.88 -2.86
C LEU A 33 -22.36 10.88 -2.67
N SER A 34 -22.06 9.63 -2.29
CA SER A 34 -23.05 8.62 -1.95
C SER A 34 -23.89 9.02 -0.73
N ILE A 35 -23.25 9.52 0.33
CA ILE A 35 -23.91 10.02 1.54
C ILE A 35 -24.75 11.26 1.21
N ALA A 36 -24.20 12.20 0.44
CA ALA A 36 -24.94 13.38 0.01
C ALA A 36 -26.19 13.01 -0.82
N ALA A 37 -26.09 12.03 -1.72
CA ALA A 37 -27.23 11.50 -2.46
C ALA A 37 -28.27 10.90 -1.51
N PHE A 38 -27.85 10.05 -0.57
CA PHE A 38 -28.75 9.36 0.38
C PHE A 38 -29.60 10.34 1.20
N PHE A 39 -29.02 11.44 1.65
CA PHE A 39 -29.74 12.50 2.38
C PHE A 39 -30.49 13.49 1.48
N GLY A 40 -30.51 13.27 0.16
CA GLY A 40 -31.27 14.07 -0.79
C GLY A 40 -30.64 15.41 -1.15
N LEU A 41 -29.38 15.67 -0.78
CA LEU A 41 -28.67 16.92 -1.14
C LEU A 41 -28.46 17.03 -2.66
N LEU A 42 -28.46 15.89 -3.37
CA LEU A 42 -28.37 15.81 -4.83
C LEU A 42 -29.75 15.62 -5.50
N GLY A 43 -30.84 15.83 -4.74
CA GLY A 43 -32.21 15.64 -5.18
C GLY A 43 -32.79 14.27 -4.82
N SER A 44 -34.12 14.20 -4.70
CA SER A 44 -34.85 12.99 -4.30
C SER A 44 -34.73 11.85 -5.30
N PHE A 45 -34.56 12.17 -6.59
CA PHE A 45 -34.38 11.18 -7.65
C PHE A 45 -33.12 10.34 -7.45
N LEU A 46 -32.01 10.93 -6.98
CA LEU A 46 -30.72 10.25 -6.85
C LEU A 46 -30.55 9.52 -5.51
N ALA A 47 -31.37 9.81 -4.51
CA ALA A 47 -31.29 9.18 -3.19
C ALA A 47 -31.31 7.63 -3.20
N PRO A 48 -32.24 6.95 -3.91
CA PRO A 48 -32.25 5.47 -3.95
C PRO A 48 -31.04 4.88 -4.70
N TYR A 49 -30.35 5.68 -5.52
CA TYR A 49 -29.18 5.26 -6.29
C TYR A 49 -27.85 5.50 -5.57
N SER A 50 -27.88 5.93 -4.30
CA SER A 50 -26.68 6.19 -3.48
C SER A 50 -25.63 5.06 -3.52
N PRO A 51 -25.98 3.75 -3.41
CA PRO A 51 -25.00 2.67 -3.53
C PRO A 51 -24.38 2.55 -4.92
N ILE A 52 -25.17 2.78 -5.98
CA ILE A 52 -24.70 2.73 -7.38
C ILE A 52 -23.76 3.89 -7.66
N ILE A 53 -24.09 5.09 -7.17
CA ILE A 53 -23.21 6.27 -7.26
C ILE A 53 -21.86 5.97 -6.62
N ALA A 54 -21.84 5.39 -5.42
CA ALA A 54 -20.60 5.02 -4.74
C ALA A 54 -19.76 4.06 -5.59
N LEU A 55 -20.37 2.99 -6.09
CA LEU A 55 -19.70 1.96 -6.88
C LEU A 55 -19.09 2.54 -8.15
N VAL A 56 -19.87 3.30 -8.93
CA VAL A 56 -19.41 3.90 -10.19
C VAL A 56 -18.27 4.89 -9.93
N LEU A 57 -18.41 5.76 -8.93
CA LEU A 57 -17.36 6.72 -8.59
C LEU A 57 -16.07 6.02 -8.14
N ALA A 58 -16.15 5.02 -7.26
CA ALA A 58 -14.97 4.29 -6.81
C ALA A 58 -14.27 3.58 -7.97
N PHE A 59 -15.04 2.93 -8.85
CA PHE A 59 -14.53 2.22 -10.02
C PHE A 59 -13.86 3.15 -11.03
N VAL A 60 -14.40 4.35 -11.26
CA VAL A 60 -13.87 5.32 -12.23
C VAL A 60 -12.72 6.16 -11.65
N LEU A 61 -12.83 6.63 -10.41
CA LEU A 61 -11.82 7.49 -9.80
C LEU A 61 -10.53 6.75 -9.50
N THR A 62 -10.58 5.47 -9.14
CA THR A 62 -9.38 4.67 -8.85
C THR A 62 -8.38 4.63 -10.02
N PRO A 63 -8.76 4.23 -11.27
CA PRO A 63 -7.85 4.27 -12.40
C PRO A 63 -7.48 5.69 -12.83
N ILE A 64 -8.39 6.67 -12.73
CA ILE A 64 -8.06 8.09 -13.00
C ILE A 64 -6.94 8.56 -12.06
N MET A 65 -7.09 8.33 -10.76
CA MET A 65 -6.07 8.71 -9.78
C MET A 65 -4.77 7.93 -9.98
N GLY A 66 -4.84 6.64 -10.35
CA GLY A 66 -3.66 5.86 -10.71
C GLY A 66 -2.89 6.46 -11.89
N LEU A 67 -3.60 6.91 -12.93
CA LEU A 67 -3.02 7.59 -14.11
C LEU A 67 -2.43 8.96 -13.73
N LEU A 68 -3.18 9.77 -12.99
CA LEU A 68 -2.74 11.10 -12.56
C LEU A 68 -1.50 11.05 -11.65
N THR A 69 -1.46 10.09 -10.73
CA THR A 69 -0.33 9.88 -9.83
C THR A 69 0.84 9.13 -10.46
N LYS A 70 0.65 8.58 -11.68
CA LYS A 70 1.65 7.79 -12.41
C LYS A 70 2.24 6.65 -11.59
N GLY A 71 1.46 6.07 -10.69
CA GLY A 71 1.91 5.00 -9.78
C GLY A 71 2.94 5.41 -8.72
N LYS A 72 3.21 6.71 -8.53
CA LYS A 72 4.24 7.23 -7.61
C LYS A 72 4.05 6.80 -6.14
N TYR A 73 2.82 6.48 -5.74
CA TYR A 73 2.48 6.20 -4.34
C TYR A 73 2.33 4.71 -4.00
N TYR A 74 2.73 3.80 -4.91
CA TYR A 74 2.69 2.37 -4.62
C TYR A 74 3.89 1.89 -3.80
N ILE A 75 5.10 2.38 -4.10
CA ILE A 75 6.34 2.01 -3.40
C ILE A 75 7.08 3.29 -3.02
N LYS A 76 7.41 3.42 -1.73
CA LYS A 76 8.16 4.55 -1.17
C LYS A 76 9.67 4.35 -1.32
N SER A 77 10.16 3.14 -1.07
CA SER A 77 11.57 2.77 -1.21
C SER A 77 11.70 1.40 -1.87
N HIS A 78 12.67 1.28 -2.76
CA HIS A 78 13.05 0.00 -3.39
C HIS A 78 14.25 -0.66 -2.71
N ASP A 79 14.96 0.09 -1.88
CA ASP A 79 16.10 -0.38 -1.11
C ASP A 79 15.70 -0.52 0.36
N ASP A 80 15.95 -1.70 0.93
CA ASP A 80 15.69 -2.04 2.32
C ASP A 80 16.95 -1.93 3.21
N GLY A 81 18.07 -1.47 2.64
CA GLY A 81 19.34 -1.24 3.32
C GLY A 81 20.13 -2.51 3.65
N VAL A 82 19.71 -3.67 3.14
CA VAL A 82 20.42 -4.94 3.34
C VAL A 82 21.05 -5.38 2.02
N LYS A 83 22.37 -5.63 2.05
CA LYS A 83 23.17 -5.88 0.84
C LYS A 83 22.81 -7.16 0.09
N GLU A 84 22.42 -8.20 0.82
CA GLU A 84 22.01 -9.46 0.19
C GLU A 84 20.72 -9.21 -0.62
N PRO A 85 20.59 -9.73 -1.85
CA PRO A 85 19.34 -9.59 -2.60
C PRO A 85 18.19 -10.35 -1.91
N ARG A 86 16.94 -9.94 -2.19
CA ARG A 86 15.75 -10.61 -1.65
C ARG A 86 15.43 -11.94 -2.33
N TYR A 87 15.74 -12.03 -3.62
CA TYR A 87 15.48 -13.17 -4.47
C TYR A 87 16.78 -13.58 -5.19
N ASP A 88 16.93 -14.87 -5.45
CA ASP A 88 18.02 -15.42 -6.25
C ASP A 88 17.83 -15.14 -7.76
N ALA A 89 18.70 -15.71 -8.60
CA ALA A 89 18.66 -15.50 -10.05
C ALA A 89 17.41 -16.12 -10.70
N GLU A 90 16.84 -17.13 -10.06
CA GLU A 90 15.64 -17.86 -10.47
C GLU A 90 14.35 -17.19 -9.97
N GLY A 91 14.46 -16.16 -9.10
CA GLY A 91 13.33 -15.46 -8.49
C GLY A 91 12.80 -16.13 -7.22
N THR A 92 13.52 -17.09 -6.67
CA THR A 92 13.20 -17.76 -5.40
C THR A 92 13.61 -16.87 -4.23
N PRO A 93 12.80 -16.79 -3.16
CA PRO A 93 13.18 -16.09 -1.94
C PRO A 93 14.50 -16.60 -1.37
N VAL A 94 15.41 -15.68 -1.01
CA VAL A 94 16.67 -16.06 -0.35
C VAL A 94 16.36 -16.55 1.08
N ALA A 95 16.73 -17.79 1.37
CA ALA A 95 16.43 -18.46 2.64
C ALA A 95 17.36 -18.08 3.80
N THR A 96 18.28 -17.13 3.61
CA THR A 96 19.16 -16.64 4.67
C THR A 96 18.33 -16.11 5.82
N VAL A 97 18.55 -16.66 7.02
CA VAL A 97 17.82 -16.27 8.23
C VAL A 97 18.55 -15.16 8.96
N TYR A 98 17.85 -14.06 9.19
CA TYR A 98 18.29 -12.94 10.01
C TYR A 98 17.51 -12.92 11.32
N HIS A 99 18.18 -12.51 12.39
CA HIS A 99 17.53 -12.31 13.69
C HIS A 99 17.12 -10.84 13.83
N CYS A 100 15.84 -10.61 14.11
CA CYS A 100 15.35 -9.26 14.40
C CYS A 100 15.94 -8.78 15.72
N ARG A 101 16.60 -7.61 15.74
CA ARG A 101 17.17 -7.06 16.99
C ARG A 101 16.14 -6.78 18.09
N VAL A 102 14.87 -6.59 17.74
CA VAL A 102 13.81 -6.18 18.68
C VAL A 102 13.09 -7.38 19.30
N CYS A 103 12.60 -8.31 18.47
CA CYS A 103 11.84 -9.48 18.95
C CYS A 103 12.66 -10.78 19.00
N GLU A 104 13.92 -10.73 18.57
CA GLU A 104 14.89 -11.84 18.59
C GLU A 104 14.46 -13.10 17.80
N GLN A 105 13.39 -13.01 17.01
CA GLN A 105 12.92 -14.10 16.15
C GLN A 105 13.71 -14.12 14.84
N GLY A 106 13.82 -15.33 14.27
CA GLY A 106 14.40 -15.57 12.95
C GLY A 106 13.40 -15.27 11.83
N TYR A 107 13.84 -14.52 10.83
CA TYR A 107 13.07 -14.19 9.62
C TYR A 107 13.94 -14.40 8.39
N GLU A 108 13.32 -14.78 7.28
CA GLU A 108 14.00 -14.91 6.00
C GLU A 108 14.38 -13.53 5.43
N ARG A 109 15.38 -13.50 4.54
CA ARG A 109 15.89 -12.29 3.92
C ARG A 109 14.80 -11.38 3.30
N PRO A 110 13.73 -11.88 2.64
CA PRO A 110 12.68 -11.02 2.10
C PRO A 110 11.87 -10.24 3.15
N ASP A 111 11.84 -10.71 4.41
CA ASP A 111 10.97 -10.19 5.48
C ASP A 111 11.67 -9.19 6.42
N ILE A 112 12.97 -9.01 6.24
CA ILE A 112 13.80 -8.11 7.03
C ILE A 112 14.16 -6.83 6.27
N MET A 113 14.53 -5.82 7.04
CA MET A 113 15.05 -4.54 6.55
C MET A 113 16.07 -3.98 7.54
N PHE A 114 16.95 -3.11 7.06
CA PHE A 114 17.88 -2.39 7.92
C PHE A 114 17.21 -1.19 8.57
N SER A 115 17.46 -0.99 9.87
CA SER A 115 16.97 0.16 10.60
C SER A 115 18.11 1.01 11.13
N HIS A 116 18.17 2.27 10.69
CA HIS A 116 19.14 3.24 11.21
C HIS A 116 18.97 3.51 12.72
N LYS A 117 17.73 3.44 13.24
CA LYS A 117 17.44 3.62 14.68
C LYS A 117 18.09 2.53 15.54
N HIS A 118 18.07 1.29 15.05
CA HIS A 118 18.61 0.13 15.77
C HIS A 118 19.98 -0.33 15.22
N ASN A 119 20.56 0.38 14.25
CA ASN A 119 21.80 0.02 13.55
C ASN A 119 21.93 -1.48 13.24
N SER A 120 20.84 -2.12 12.81
CA SER A 120 20.74 -3.58 12.63
C SER A 120 19.50 -3.95 11.80
N THR A 121 19.41 -5.23 11.44
CA THR A 121 18.24 -5.80 10.77
C THR A 121 17.09 -6.00 11.74
N ILE A 122 15.90 -5.63 11.30
CA ILE A 122 14.64 -5.82 12.02
C ILE A 122 13.57 -6.36 11.07
N CYS A 123 12.55 -7.01 11.62
CA CYS A 123 11.41 -7.44 10.83
C CYS A 123 10.46 -6.27 10.52
N SER A 124 9.67 -6.42 9.46
CA SER A 124 8.65 -5.43 9.06
C SER A 124 7.67 -5.07 10.19
N LEU A 125 7.30 -6.04 11.02
CA LEU A 125 6.34 -5.82 12.09
C LEU A 125 6.92 -4.92 13.19
N CYS A 126 8.10 -5.23 13.73
CA CYS A 126 8.75 -4.41 14.75
C CYS A 126 8.99 -2.98 14.23
N LYS A 127 9.38 -2.82 12.96
CA LYS A 127 9.50 -1.49 12.35
C LYS A 127 8.19 -0.71 12.37
N THR A 128 7.06 -1.39 12.16
CA THR A 128 5.74 -0.74 12.15
C THR A 128 5.29 -0.32 13.55
N LEU A 129 5.63 -1.12 14.57
CA LEU A 129 5.25 -0.85 15.96
C LEU A 129 6.15 0.18 16.64
N ASP A 130 7.42 0.28 16.23
CA ASP A 130 8.41 1.23 16.77
C ASP A 130 8.47 2.57 16.03
N ALA A 131 7.57 2.77 15.04
CA ALA A 131 7.48 3.97 14.21
C ALA A 131 7.01 5.21 14.99
#